data_AF-A0A9E0BG54-F1
#
_entry.id   AF-A0A9E0BG54-F1
#
_cell.length_a   1.000
_cell.length_b   1.000
_cell.length_c   1.000
_cell.angle_alpha   90.00
_cell.angle_beta   90.00
_cell.angle_gamma   90.00
#
_symmetry.space_group_name_H-M   'P 1'
#
loop_
_entity.id
_entity.type
_entity.pdbx_description
1 polymer ?
#
loop_
_entity_poly.entity_id
_entity_poly.type
_entity_poly.pdbx_seq_one_letter_code
_entity_poly.pdbx_strand_id
1 'polypeptide(L)'
;MSDLYSILNNLTDDDIRLQLAFFDSVTIGNAAKETGSRIISGLADMANSFAEIFSSKLKVEYDYKKVSDMVEAKYMQLKTADRTHLMSMLELKLLEIAGAQGSIDVSTVAGRDKLLMLAVNAAGAGYSINQYIAPAHKMQIISDKYNEAFMDNLYQSIKNITPDQFREWSAIMDKAIASADIEMKRVVHKELMPDAFNGMGVLKSLRKQKTQEKLRLVIECFGVEAFDYKTVEIKTMYQAIRTFNKVSSLQLARMINIAVRRYNKPLYAKDELMPSYVAEDDKAKLEQDMEYAALINQVKEIDGETDKLIKELEGIEKRQADAEEKLEKAKEHLDEVDKEFSELEAKKNEYMSGSHTEQETKSYYARVNEVKRQLDRASEEAGVRERKNQELLNQIYLTNEKIEMTKSQTEAYHNKLDKQTEERKQNLQRLWSA
;
A
#
# COMPACT_ATOMS: atom_id res chain seq x y z
N MET A 1 35.47 0.72 -16.26
CA MET A 1 34.27 0.87 -15.42
C MET A 1 34.24 2.30 -14.93
N SER A 2 33.16 3.03 -15.20
CA SER A 2 32.91 4.33 -14.56
C SER A 2 32.79 4.10 -13.05
N ASP A 3 33.58 4.84 -12.26
CA ASP A 3 33.44 4.95 -10.81
C ASP A 3 32.02 5.47 -10.52
N LEU A 4 31.08 4.56 -10.27
CA LEU A 4 29.67 4.91 -10.04
C LEU A 4 29.56 5.67 -8.72
N TYR A 5 30.40 5.31 -7.74
CA TYR A 5 30.50 5.98 -6.45
C TYR A 5 30.85 7.47 -6.57
N SER A 6 31.58 7.88 -7.62
CA SER A 6 31.89 9.28 -7.89
C SER A 6 30.66 10.20 -7.95
N ILE A 7 29.47 9.66 -8.20
CA ILE A 7 28.24 10.45 -8.17
C ILE A 7 27.96 11.04 -6.79
N LEU A 8 28.30 10.33 -5.71
CA LEU A 8 28.13 10.80 -4.33
C LEU A 8 29.12 11.92 -3.99
N ASN A 9 30.24 12.03 -4.70
CA ASN A 9 31.19 13.12 -4.50
C ASN A 9 30.61 14.48 -4.94
N ASN A 10 29.50 14.53 -5.67
CA ASN A 10 28.82 15.77 -6.03
C ASN A 10 27.87 16.28 -4.93
N LEU A 11 27.67 15.50 -3.85
CA LEU A 11 26.94 15.97 -2.70
C LEU A 11 27.72 17.09 -2.00
N THR A 12 27.01 18.17 -1.68
CA THR A 12 27.55 19.23 -0.82
C THR A 12 27.68 18.72 0.62
N ASP A 13 28.50 19.39 1.43
CA ASP A 13 28.62 19.03 2.84
C ASP A 13 27.26 19.13 3.56
N ASP A 14 26.40 20.09 3.17
CA ASP A 14 25.06 20.22 3.72
C ASP A 14 24.12 19.09 3.28
N ASP A 15 24.22 18.61 2.03
CA ASP A 15 23.47 17.44 1.58
C ASP A 15 23.82 16.19 2.41
N ILE A 16 25.12 15.99 2.69
CA ILE A 16 25.62 14.85 3.48
C ILE A 16 25.17 14.98 4.94
N ARG A 17 25.34 16.14 5.56
CA ARG A 17 24.89 16.41 6.95
C ARG A 17 23.40 16.12 7.10
N LEU A 18 22.60 16.63 6.16
CA LEU A 18 21.16 16.45 6.19
C LEU A 18 20.79 14.97 6.00
N GLN A 19 21.42 14.27 5.05
CA GLN A 19 21.18 12.84 4.84
C GLN A 19 21.54 12.00 6.08
N LEU A 20 22.66 12.29 6.75
CA LEU A 20 23.05 11.64 8.01
C LEU A 20 22.04 11.93 9.12
N ALA A 21 21.58 13.17 9.26
CA ALA A 21 20.54 13.55 10.21
C ALA A 21 19.22 12.79 9.95
N PHE A 22 18.87 12.61 8.68
CA PHE A 22 17.72 11.80 8.27
C PHE A 22 17.87 10.32 8.63
N PHE A 23 19.03 9.70 8.36
CA PHE A 23 19.29 8.30 8.72
C PHE A 23 19.10 8.04 10.22
N ASP A 24 19.59 8.94 11.08
CA ASP A 24 19.51 8.77 12.53
C ASP A 24 18.13 9.13 13.11
N SER A 25 17.45 10.13 12.55
CA SER A 25 16.25 10.72 13.18
C SER A 25 14.93 10.21 12.60
N VAL A 26 14.88 9.89 11.29
CA VAL A 26 13.66 9.40 10.64
C VAL A 26 13.62 7.88 10.74
N THR A 27 13.04 7.39 11.82
CA THR A 27 12.84 5.96 12.09
C THR A 27 11.35 5.66 12.29
N ILE A 28 10.95 4.39 12.14
CA ILE A 28 9.56 3.97 12.41
C ILE A 28 9.18 4.29 13.86
N GLY A 29 10.10 4.09 14.80
CA GLY A 29 9.90 4.43 16.21
C GLY A 29 9.57 5.91 16.40
N ASN A 30 10.37 6.81 15.84
CA ASN A 30 10.12 8.25 15.96
C ASN A 30 8.87 8.69 15.19
N ALA A 31 8.57 8.09 14.04
CA ALA A 31 7.33 8.32 13.30
C ALA A 31 6.08 7.93 14.12
N ALA A 32 6.11 6.78 14.79
CA ALA A 32 5.03 6.31 15.66
C ALA A 32 4.85 7.22 16.89
N LYS A 33 5.94 7.75 17.45
CA LYS A 33 5.92 8.72 18.56
C LYS A 33 5.30 10.05 18.15
N GLU A 34 5.60 10.54 16.94
CA GLU A 34 5.09 11.84 16.47
C GLU A 34 3.62 11.77 16.00
N THR A 35 3.22 10.67 15.35
CA THR A 35 1.93 10.55 14.63
C THR A 35 0.92 9.61 15.29
N GLY A 36 1.32 8.87 16.33
CA GLY A 36 0.49 7.92 17.06
C GLY A 36 0.07 6.70 16.24
N SER A 37 -1.09 6.12 16.58
CA SER A 37 -1.63 4.87 15.97
C SER A 37 -1.94 4.95 14.47
N ARG A 38 -1.91 6.14 13.85
CA ARG A 38 -2.26 6.38 12.44
C ARG A 38 -1.24 5.81 11.43
N ILE A 39 0.01 5.57 11.83
CA ILE A 39 0.99 4.84 11.00
C ILE A 39 0.96 3.33 11.30
N ILE A 40 0.51 2.95 12.50
CA ILE A 40 0.53 1.55 13.00
C ILE A 40 -0.53 0.68 12.31
N SER A 41 -1.69 1.23 11.93
CA SER A 41 -2.79 0.46 11.34
C SER A 41 -2.51 -0.14 9.95
N GLY A 42 -1.40 0.21 9.30
CA GLY A 42 -1.01 -0.29 7.98
C GLY A 42 0.10 -1.35 7.99
N LEU A 43 0.66 -1.70 9.15
CA LEU A 43 1.79 -2.62 9.28
C LEU A 43 1.40 -3.85 10.11
N ALA A 44 0.80 -4.86 9.46
CA ALA A 44 0.32 -6.07 10.12
C ALA A 44 1.42 -6.80 10.93
N ASP A 45 2.65 -6.85 10.42
CA ASP A 45 3.77 -7.56 11.06
C ASP A 45 4.43 -6.79 12.21
N MET A 46 4.23 -5.46 12.33
CA MET A 46 4.86 -4.64 13.38
C MET A 46 3.92 -4.33 14.55
N ALA A 47 2.63 -4.67 14.46
CA ALA A 47 1.66 -4.42 15.53
C ALA A 47 2.08 -5.06 16.87
N ASN A 48 2.71 -6.24 16.82
CA ASN A 48 3.15 -6.97 18.02
C ASN A 48 4.33 -6.32 18.74
N SER A 49 5.36 -5.86 18.03
CA SER A 49 6.53 -5.20 18.65
C SER A 49 6.21 -3.81 19.19
N PHE A 50 5.24 -3.10 18.60
CA PHE A 50 4.80 -1.80 19.09
C PHE A 50 3.78 -1.91 20.23
N ALA A 51 2.98 -2.98 20.29
CA ALA A 51 2.12 -3.25 21.44
C ALA A 51 2.92 -3.40 22.74
N GLU A 52 4.13 -3.98 22.70
CA GLU A 52 5.04 -4.05 23.86
C GLU A 52 5.59 -2.67 24.29
N ILE A 53 5.98 -1.83 23.33
CA ILE A 53 6.51 -0.48 23.60
C ILE A 53 5.45 0.41 24.28
N PHE A 54 4.17 0.29 23.90
CA PHE A 54 3.07 1.07 24.49
C PHE A 54 2.41 0.39 25.70
N SER A 55 2.64 -0.91 25.94
CA SER A 55 2.09 -1.64 27.10
C SER A 55 3.02 -1.69 28.32
N SER A 56 4.33 -1.44 28.13
CA SER A 56 5.25 -1.38 29.26
C SER A 56 4.89 -0.22 30.20
N LYS A 57 4.54 -0.55 31.44
CA LYS A 57 4.17 0.36 32.55
C LYS A 57 5.34 1.24 33.04
N LEU A 58 6.21 1.73 32.15
CA LEU A 58 7.21 2.72 32.48
C LEU A 58 6.68 4.09 32.06
N LYS A 59 6.13 4.82 33.04
CA LYS A 59 5.95 6.28 33.00
C LYS A 59 7.34 6.93 32.87
N VAL A 60 7.93 6.88 31.68
CA VAL A 60 9.00 7.80 31.32
C VAL A 60 8.27 9.10 31.00
N GLU A 61 8.52 10.17 31.77
CA GLU A 61 8.08 11.51 31.42
C GLU A 61 8.56 11.80 29.98
N TYR A 62 7.60 11.77 29.06
CA TYR A 62 7.90 11.70 27.65
C TYR A 62 7.95 13.11 27.09
N ASP A 63 9.16 13.65 26.94
CA ASP A 63 9.39 14.94 26.29
C ASP A 63 9.14 14.79 24.78
N TYR A 64 7.94 15.18 24.33
CA TYR A 64 7.55 15.10 22.92
C TYR A 64 8.44 16.05 22.10
N LYS A 65 9.34 15.47 21.29
CA LYS A 65 10.14 16.22 20.30
C LYS A 65 9.67 15.84 18.91
N LYS A 66 9.40 16.84 18.08
CA LYS A 66 9.10 16.62 16.65
C LYS A 66 10.34 16.08 15.96
N VAL A 67 10.16 15.18 15.00
CA VAL A 67 11.27 14.61 14.23
C VAL A 67 11.97 15.67 13.37
N SER A 68 11.26 16.71 12.96
CA SER A 68 11.88 17.91 12.35
C SER A 68 12.94 18.52 13.27
N ASP A 69 12.65 18.63 14.56
CA ASP A 69 13.54 19.25 15.54
C ASP A 69 14.73 18.34 15.86
N MET A 70 14.51 17.01 15.84
CA MET A 70 15.58 16.01 15.96
C MET A 70 16.53 16.07 14.76
N VAL A 71 15.99 16.13 13.54
CA VAL A 71 16.79 16.29 12.31
C VAL A 71 17.59 17.58 12.37
N GLU A 72 16.98 18.69 12.78
CA GLU A 72 17.67 19.98 12.88
C GLU A 72 18.77 19.97 13.95
N ALA A 73 18.49 19.39 15.12
CA ALA A 73 19.49 19.24 16.18
C ALA A 73 20.69 18.41 15.71
N LYS A 74 20.44 17.29 15.00
CA LYS A 74 21.51 16.45 14.47
C LYS A 74 22.27 17.14 13.34
N TYR A 75 21.58 17.85 12.45
CA TYR A 75 22.19 18.67 11.41
C TYR A 75 23.13 19.72 12.00
N MET A 76 22.72 20.42 13.06
CA MET A 76 23.54 21.41 13.75
C MET A 76 24.77 20.79 14.43
N GLN A 77 24.65 19.59 15.00
CA GLN A 77 25.80 18.85 15.56
C GLN A 77 26.83 18.49 14.48
N LEU A 78 26.39 18.19 13.25
CA LEU A 78 27.27 17.81 12.16
C LEU A 78 27.93 18.99 11.43
N LYS A 79 27.62 20.25 11.79
CA LYS A 79 28.25 21.44 11.19
C LYS A 79 29.74 21.55 11.48
N THR A 80 30.22 20.95 12.56
CA THR A 80 31.64 20.97 12.96
C THR A 80 32.48 19.91 12.26
N ALA A 81 31.85 18.95 11.58
CA ALA A 81 32.53 17.89 10.84
C ALA A 81 33.04 18.40 9.49
N ASP A 82 34.26 17.97 9.14
CA ASP A 82 34.85 18.21 7.82
C ASP A 82 34.33 17.20 6.79
N ARG A 83 34.57 17.49 5.51
CA ARG A 83 34.08 16.68 4.39
C ARG A 83 34.54 15.22 4.47
N THR A 84 35.79 14.99 4.86
CA THR A 84 36.37 13.65 4.98
C THR A 84 35.63 12.85 6.05
N HIS A 85 35.42 13.44 7.23
CA HIS A 85 34.69 12.80 8.31
C HIS A 85 33.21 12.54 7.93
N LEU A 86 32.55 13.51 7.28
CA LEU A 86 31.17 13.36 6.80
C LEU A 86 31.02 12.20 5.81
N MET A 87 31.94 12.06 4.85
CA MET A 87 31.93 10.94 3.90
C MET A 87 32.18 9.60 4.58
N SER A 88 33.11 9.53 5.53
CA SER A 88 33.34 8.30 6.31
C SER A 88 32.12 7.91 7.15
N MET A 89 31.43 8.88 7.77
CA MET A 89 30.17 8.61 8.47
C MET A 89 29.08 8.10 7.52
N LEU A 90 29.00 8.67 6.31
CA LEU A 90 28.04 8.23 5.29
C LEU A 90 28.33 6.79 4.84
N GLU A 91 29.59 6.45 4.56
CA GLU A 91 30.02 5.09 4.19
C GLU A 91 29.68 4.07 5.28
N LEU A 92 29.96 4.39 6.55
CA LEU A 92 29.64 3.53 7.68
C LEU A 92 28.12 3.30 7.82
N LYS A 93 27.31 4.36 7.64
CA LYS A 93 25.85 4.27 7.68
C LYS A 93 25.30 3.45 6.52
N LEU A 94 25.85 3.58 5.32
CA LEU A 94 25.47 2.76 4.17
C LEU A 94 25.81 1.28 4.40
N LEU A 95 26.97 0.98 4.98
CA LEU A 95 27.34 -0.40 5.36
C LEU A 95 26.40 -0.99 6.40
N GLU A 96 26.01 -0.22 7.41
CA GLU A 96 25.02 -0.60 8.42
C GLU A 96 23.67 -0.93 7.78
N ILE A 97 23.15 -0.02 6.94
CA ILE A 97 21.84 -0.19 6.28
C ILE A 97 21.85 -1.37 5.31
N ALA A 98 22.95 -1.59 4.60
CA ALA A 98 23.11 -2.70 3.66
C ALA A 98 23.38 -4.06 4.34
N GLY A 99 23.62 -4.09 5.66
CA GLY A 99 24.03 -5.31 6.36
C GLY A 99 25.38 -5.86 5.90
N ALA A 100 26.27 -4.99 5.41
CA ALA A 100 27.54 -5.35 4.77
C ALA A 100 28.77 -4.99 5.60
N GLN A 101 28.60 -4.76 6.91
CA GLN A 101 29.71 -4.47 7.81
C GLN A 101 30.72 -5.62 7.83
N GLY A 102 31.99 -5.31 7.53
CA GLY A 102 33.08 -6.29 7.48
C GLY A 102 33.13 -7.15 6.21
N SER A 103 32.18 -7.05 5.28
CA SER A 103 32.16 -7.83 4.02
C SER A 103 32.55 -7.02 2.77
N ILE A 104 32.67 -5.69 2.90
CA ILE A 104 33.06 -4.78 1.82
C ILE A 104 34.19 -3.87 2.31
N ASP A 105 35.28 -3.82 1.54
CA ASP A 105 36.39 -2.90 1.76
C ASP A 105 36.17 -1.57 1.02
N VAL A 106 35.66 -0.57 1.74
CA VAL A 106 35.40 0.79 1.23
C VAL A 106 36.67 1.61 0.98
N SER A 107 37.86 1.12 1.33
CA SER A 107 39.11 1.79 0.94
C SER A 107 39.41 1.63 -0.55
N THR A 108 38.77 0.67 -1.22
CA THR A 108 38.92 0.41 -2.66
C THR A 108 37.77 0.99 -3.48
N VAL A 109 38.05 1.39 -4.73
CA VAL A 109 37.02 1.85 -5.69
C VAL A 109 35.98 0.75 -5.93
N ALA A 110 36.42 -0.50 -6.10
CA ALA A 110 35.53 -1.63 -6.32
C ALA A 110 34.60 -1.90 -5.12
N GLY A 111 35.09 -1.76 -3.89
CA GLY A 111 34.26 -1.90 -2.70
C GLY A 111 33.25 -0.77 -2.55
N ARG A 112 33.64 0.47 -2.84
CA ARG A 112 32.73 1.63 -2.87
C ARG A 112 31.63 1.49 -3.93
N ASP A 113 31.98 1.04 -5.14
CA ASP A 113 31.00 0.76 -6.20
C ASP A 113 30.04 -0.35 -5.79
N LYS A 114 30.54 -1.42 -5.15
CA LYS A 114 29.71 -2.51 -4.62
C LYS A 114 28.76 -2.01 -3.52
N LEU A 115 29.23 -1.14 -2.64
CA LEU A 115 28.40 -0.52 -1.59
C LEU A 115 27.28 0.32 -2.20
N LEU A 116 27.58 1.17 -3.19
CA LEU A 116 26.57 1.96 -3.88
C LEU A 116 25.58 1.06 -4.63
N MET A 117 26.04 -0.01 -5.27
CA MET A 117 25.15 -0.97 -5.94
C MET A 117 24.16 -1.63 -4.97
N LEU A 118 24.60 -1.99 -3.76
CA LEU A 118 23.71 -2.51 -2.71
C LEU A 118 22.69 -1.46 -2.28
N ALA A 119 23.11 -0.21 -2.08
CA ALA A 119 22.21 0.90 -1.75
C ALA A 119 21.16 1.15 -2.84
N VAL A 120 21.58 1.13 -4.12
CA VAL A 120 20.71 1.30 -5.28
C VAL A 120 19.72 0.14 -5.41
N ASN A 121 20.15 -1.10 -5.20
CA ASN A 121 19.26 -2.26 -5.22
C ASN A 121 18.26 -2.25 -4.06
N ALA A 122 18.69 -1.88 -2.86
CA ALA A 122 17.81 -1.77 -1.69
C ALA A 122 16.76 -0.65 -1.84
N ALA A 123 17.13 0.47 -2.46
CA ALA A 123 16.20 1.53 -2.81
C ALA A 123 15.25 1.10 -3.94
N GLY A 124 15.77 0.44 -4.98
CA GLY A 124 14.99 -0.03 -6.12
C GLY A 124 13.96 -1.09 -5.77
N ALA A 125 14.30 -2.00 -4.86
CA ALA A 125 13.39 -3.01 -4.32
C ALA A 125 12.15 -2.38 -3.67
N GLY A 126 12.31 -1.25 -3.00
CA GLY A 126 11.18 -0.51 -2.42
C GLY A 126 10.16 -0.03 -3.46
N TYR A 127 10.61 0.31 -4.67
CA TYR A 127 9.76 0.75 -5.77
C TYR A 127 9.40 -0.37 -6.76
N SER A 128 9.64 -1.63 -6.38
CA SER A 128 9.46 -2.81 -7.25
C SER A 128 10.19 -2.68 -8.59
N ILE A 129 11.35 -2.03 -8.61
CA ILE A 129 12.18 -1.87 -9.82
C ILE A 129 12.95 -3.16 -10.06
N ASN A 130 12.96 -3.65 -11.30
CA ASN A 130 13.66 -4.87 -11.69
C ASN A 130 15.15 -4.84 -11.31
N GLN A 131 15.62 -5.91 -10.66
CA GLN A 131 17.00 -6.05 -10.20
C GLN A 131 18.04 -6.09 -11.32
N TYR A 132 17.66 -6.52 -12.53
CA TYR A 132 18.57 -6.66 -13.67
C TYR A 132 18.78 -5.36 -14.47
N ILE A 133 18.07 -4.28 -14.12
CA ILE A 133 18.32 -2.97 -14.73
C ILE A 133 19.71 -2.47 -14.30
N ALA A 134 20.46 -1.98 -15.28
CA ALA A 134 21.78 -1.38 -15.08
C ALA A 134 21.74 -0.34 -13.95
N PRO A 135 22.73 -0.33 -13.01
CA PRO A 135 22.69 0.54 -11.83
C PRO A 135 22.43 2.02 -12.14
N ALA A 136 23.03 2.55 -13.20
CA ALA A 136 22.86 3.95 -13.61
C ALA A 136 21.41 4.28 -14.04
N HIS A 137 20.78 3.40 -14.84
CA HIS A 137 19.38 3.56 -15.25
C HIS A 137 18.45 3.39 -14.03
N LYS A 138 18.74 2.40 -13.17
CA LYS A 138 17.99 2.19 -11.92
C LYS A 138 18.03 3.44 -11.02
N MET A 139 19.18 4.11 -10.90
CA MET A 139 19.32 5.35 -10.15
C MET A 139 18.45 6.48 -10.70
N GLN A 140 18.34 6.62 -12.03
CA GLN A 140 17.44 7.61 -12.63
C GLN A 140 15.98 7.30 -12.30
N ILE A 141 15.54 6.06 -12.46
CA ILE A 141 14.15 5.66 -12.16
C ILE A 141 13.83 5.92 -10.67
N ILE A 142 14.75 5.58 -9.76
CA ILE A 142 14.60 5.86 -8.33
C ILE A 142 14.48 7.37 -8.07
N SER A 143 15.32 8.18 -8.72
CA SER A 143 15.29 9.64 -8.60
C SER A 143 13.96 10.20 -9.08
N ASP A 144 13.48 9.76 -10.24
CA ASP A 144 12.23 10.23 -10.84
C ASP A 144 11.02 9.88 -9.95
N LYS A 145 10.92 8.62 -9.52
CA LYS A 145 9.83 8.15 -8.63
C LYS A 145 9.84 8.86 -7.27
N TYR A 146 11.01 8.99 -6.64
CA TYR A 146 11.11 9.70 -5.36
C TYR A 146 10.73 11.17 -5.51
N ASN A 147 11.22 11.82 -6.56
CA ASN A 147 10.92 13.22 -6.81
C ASN A 147 9.43 13.44 -7.12
N GLU A 148 8.78 12.56 -7.88
CA GLU A 148 7.33 12.64 -8.11
C GLU A 148 6.55 12.60 -6.79
N ALA A 149 6.84 11.63 -5.93
CA ALA A 149 6.21 11.51 -4.61
C ALA A 149 6.48 12.71 -3.70
N PHE A 150 7.70 13.28 -3.75
CA PHE A 150 8.04 14.50 -3.02
C PHE A 150 7.29 15.73 -3.56
N MET A 151 7.23 15.89 -4.88
CA MET A 151 6.55 17.01 -5.54
C MET A 151 5.05 16.98 -5.28
N ASP A 152 4.43 15.80 -5.31
CA ASP A 152 3.04 15.59 -4.92
C ASP A 152 2.80 16.05 -3.48
N ASN A 153 3.67 15.62 -2.55
CA ASN A 153 3.55 15.98 -1.15
C ASN A 153 3.79 17.46 -0.85
N LEU A 154 4.75 18.08 -1.55
CA LEU A 154 5.00 19.52 -1.46
C LEU A 154 3.77 20.29 -1.95
N TYR A 155 3.25 19.91 -3.12
CA TYR A 155 2.08 20.53 -3.71
C TYR A 155 0.84 20.41 -2.82
N GLN A 156 0.58 19.22 -2.25
CA GLN A 156 -0.51 19.01 -1.31
C GLN A 156 -0.32 19.79 -0.01
N SER A 157 0.92 19.97 0.46
CA SER A 157 1.22 20.75 1.66
C SER A 157 1.01 22.24 1.43
N ILE A 158 1.31 22.76 0.24
CA ILE A 158 0.99 24.15 -0.15
C ILE A 158 -0.53 24.36 -0.21
N LYS A 159 -1.29 23.38 -0.73
CA LYS A 159 -2.76 23.47 -0.79
C LYS A 159 -3.44 23.51 0.57
N ASN A 160 -2.92 22.71 1.50
CA ASN A 160 -3.51 22.47 2.81
C ASN A 160 -2.79 23.20 3.94
N ILE A 161 -2.05 24.26 3.62
CA ILE A 161 -1.24 25.00 4.59
C ILE A 161 -2.13 25.72 5.62
N THR A 162 -1.77 25.64 6.89
CA THR A 162 -2.47 26.35 7.96
C THR A 162 -2.07 27.83 7.99
N PRO A 163 -2.88 28.73 8.60
CA PRO A 163 -2.53 30.16 8.70
C PRO A 163 -1.18 30.43 9.37
N ASP A 164 -0.79 29.61 10.35
CA ASP A 164 0.48 29.75 11.07
C ASP A 164 1.66 29.29 10.20
N GLN A 165 1.54 28.11 9.57
CA GLN A 165 2.54 27.61 8.62
C GLN A 165 2.72 28.54 7.42
N PHE A 166 1.63 29.22 7.00
CA PHE A 166 1.67 30.19 5.92
C PHE A 166 2.65 31.34 6.22
N ARG A 167 2.71 31.80 7.47
CA ARG A 167 3.62 32.89 7.88
C ARG A 167 5.08 32.43 7.86
N GLU A 168 5.35 31.23 8.38
CA GLU A 168 6.69 30.64 8.40
C GLU A 168 7.21 30.41 6.97
N TRP A 169 6.40 29.79 6.11
CA TRP A 169 6.78 29.52 4.72
C TRP A 169 6.93 30.81 3.90
N SER A 170 6.12 31.85 4.18
CA SER A 170 6.31 33.15 3.54
C SER A 170 7.69 33.72 3.86
N ALA A 171 8.12 33.66 5.12
CA ALA A 171 9.43 34.18 5.52
C ALA A 171 10.60 33.41 4.89
N ILE A 172 10.45 32.10 4.67
CA ILE A 172 11.44 31.29 3.94
C ILE A 172 11.49 31.72 2.47
N MET A 173 10.32 31.80 1.83
CA MET A 173 10.21 32.22 0.43
C MET A 173 10.72 33.66 0.21
N ASP A 174 10.47 34.58 1.15
CA ASP A 174 10.98 35.96 1.09
C ASP A 174 12.51 36.00 1.10
N LYS A 175 13.16 35.15 1.90
CA LYS A 175 14.63 35.01 1.88
C LYS A 175 15.13 34.48 0.55
N ALA A 176 14.48 33.47 -0.01
CA ALA A 176 14.85 32.89 -1.30
C ALA A 176 14.65 33.90 -2.45
N ILE A 177 13.55 34.65 -2.45
CA ILE A 177 13.30 35.74 -3.39
C ILE A 177 14.35 36.83 -3.23
N ALA A 178 14.80 37.16 -2.02
CA ALA A 178 15.83 38.16 -1.80
C ALA A 178 17.17 37.73 -2.40
N SER A 179 17.57 36.46 -2.24
CA SER A 179 18.83 35.90 -2.74
C SER A 179 18.84 35.58 -4.23
N ALA A 180 17.68 35.44 -4.87
CA ALA A 180 17.60 35.10 -6.29
C ALA A 180 18.03 36.26 -7.20
N ASP A 181 18.47 35.93 -8.42
CA ASP A 181 18.81 36.93 -9.43
C ASP A 181 17.55 37.61 -10.00
N ILE A 182 17.71 38.82 -10.55
CA ILE A 182 16.63 39.63 -11.12
C ILE A 182 15.96 38.87 -12.27
N GLU A 183 16.72 38.12 -13.07
CA GLU A 183 16.20 37.35 -14.18
C GLU A 183 15.27 36.21 -13.70
N MET A 184 15.68 35.46 -12.68
CA MET A 184 14.85 34.43 -12.04
C MET A 184 13.56 35.01 -11.47
N LYS A 185 13.64 36.18 -10.80
CA LYS A 185 12.46 36.88 -10.28
C LYS A 185 11.50 37.28 -11.39
N ARG A 186 12.02 37.76 -12.52
CA ARG A 186 11.22 38.15 -13.69
C ARG A 186 10.49 36.96 -14.32
N VAL A 187 11.16 35.81 -14.42
CA VAL A 187 10.56 34.56 -14.93
C VAL A 187 9.39 34.14 -14.04
N VAL A 188 9.60 34.06 -12.72
CA VAL A 188 8.54 33.70 -11.77
C VAL A 188 7.39 34.71 -11.80
N HIS A 189 7.68 36.01 -11.82
CA HIS A 189 6.64 37.04 -11.88
C HIS A 189 5.78 36.91 -13.14
N LYS A 190 6.40 36.71 -14.31
CA LYS A 190 5.69 36.58 -15.58
C LYS A 190 4.83 35.32 -15.64
N GLU A 191 5.35 34.20 -15.15
CA GLU A 191 4.70 32.90 -15.28
C GLU A 191 3.67 32.62 -14.19
N LEU A 192 3.91 33.07 -12.96
CA LEU A 192 3.02 32.83 -11.82
C LEU A 192 1.99 33.94 -11.61
N MET A 193 2.30 35.16 -12.10
CA MET A 193 1.47 36.38 -11.96
C MET A 193 0.89 36.59 -10.54
N PRO A 194 1.75 36.74 -9.52
CA PRO A 194 1.26 36.94 -8.16
C PRO A 194 0.73 38.36 -7.93
N ASP A 195 -0.33 38.49 -7.11
CA ASP A 195 -0.96 39.78 -6.74
C ASP A 195 0.06 40.75 -6.10
N ALA A 196 1.05 40.21 -5.40
CA ALA A 196 2.22 40.93 -4.90
C ALA A 196 3.44 40.02 -5.02
N PHE A 197 4.58 40.55 -5.46
CA PHE A 197 5.81 39.77 -5.60
C PHE A 197 6.57 39.68 -4.27
N ASN A 198 5.99 38.94 -3.33
CA ASN A 198 6.57 38.56 -2.04
C ASN A 198 6.20 37.10 -1.72
N GLY A 199 6.77 36.54 -0.66
CA GLY A 199 6.57 35.14 -0.27
C GLY A 199 5.09 34.78 -0.10
N MET A 200 4.30 35.68 0.47
CA MET A 200 2.86 35.50 0.62
C MET A 200 2.12 35.47 -0.72
N GLY A 201 2.45 36.38 -1.65
CA GLY A 201 1.80 36.44 -2.96
C GLY A 201 2.18 35.25 -3.85
N VAL A 202 3.45 34.82 -3.81
CA VAL A 202 3.92 33.62 -4.51
C VAL A 202 3.23 32.36 -3.99
N LEU A 203 3.18 32.16 -2.67
CA LEU A 203 2.50 30.99 -2.06
C LEU A 203 0.98 30.99 -2.32
N LYS A 204 0.30 32.14 -2.22
CA LYS A 204 -1.13 32.25 -2.57
C LYS A 204 -1.37 31.89 -4.03
N SER A 205 -0.49 32.30 -4.93
CA SER A 205 -0.62 32.05 -6.36
C SER A 205 -0.39 30.58 -6.69
N LEU A 206 0.60 29.95 -6.04
CA LEU A 206 0.84 28.50 -6.12
C LEU A 206 -0.36 27.69 -5.60
N ARG A 207 -1.00 28.14 -4.51
CA ARG A 207 -2.20 27.49 -3.95
C ARG A 207 -3.39 27.46 -4.92
N LYS A 208 -3.52 28.48 -5.76
CA LYS A 208 -4.59 28.59 -6.78
C LYS A 208 -4.33 27.72 -8.01
N GLN A 209 -3.12 27.21 -8.21
CA GLN A 209 -2.79 26.41 -9.40
C GLN A 209 -3.45 25.04 -9.38
N LYS A 210 -3.77 24.52 -10.57
CA LYS A 210 -4.33 23.17 -10.76
C LYS A 210 -3.25 22.13 -11.02
N THR A 211 -2.15 22.50 -11.67
CA THR A 211 -1.02 21.64 -12.02
C THR A 211 0.24 21.98 -11.21
N GLN A 212 1.21 21.06 -11.22
CA GLN A 212 2.51 21.24 -10.54
C GLN A 212 3.55 22.00 -11.36
N GLU A 213 3.25 22.35 -12.62
CA GLU A 213 4.21 22.96 -13.55
C GLU A 213 4.77 24.27 -13.00
N LYS A 214 3.91 25.12 -12.45
CA LYS A 214 4.30 26.39 -11.84
C LYS A 214 5.09 26.19 -10.54
N LEU A 215 4.82 25.11 -9.80
CA LEU A 215 5.62 24.74 -8.62
C LEU A 215 7.03 24.32 -9.03
N ARG A 216 7.16 23.50 -10.08
CA ARG A 216 8.47 23.10 -10.63
C ARG A 216 9.28 24.31 -11.08
N LEU A 217 8.65 25.27 -11.76
CA LEU A 217 9.29 26.51 -12.18
C LEU A 217 9.79 27.35 -11.00
N VAL A 218 9.02 27.46 -9.92
CA VAL A 218 9.45 28.17 -8.71
C VAL A 218 10.64 27.48 -8.06
N ILE A 219 10.65 26.15 -8.00
CA ILE A 219 11.79 25.38 -7.48
C ILE A 219 13.04 25.54 -8.37
N GLU A 220 12.87 25.55 -9.68
CA GLU A 220 13.98 25.77 -10.63
C GLU A 220 14.61 27.15 -10.45
N CYS A 221 13.78 28.17 -10.18
CA CYS A 221 14.25 29.55 -10.02
C CYS A 221 14.81 29.87 -8.62
N PHE A 222 14.19 29.35 -7.55
CA PHE A 222 14.49 29.73 -6.17
C PHE A 222 15.08 28.60 -5.30
N GLY A 223 15.19 27.40 -5.84
CA GLY A 223 15.60 26.21 -5.10
C GLY A 223 14.45 25.57 -4.32
N VAL A 224 14.69 24.34 -3.84
CA VAL A 224 13.76 23.62 -2.96
C VAL A 224 13.74 24.25 -1.56
N GLU A 225 14.83 24.92 -1.20
CA GLU A 225 15.06 25.67 0.04
C GLU A 225 14.12 26.87 0.19
N ALA A 226 13.44 27.28 -0.88
CA ALA A 226 12.38 28.28 -0.84
C ALA A 226 11.11 27.81 -0.11
N PHE A 227 11.03 26.52 0.22
CA PHE A 227 9.93 25.89 0.96
C PHE A 227 10.46 25.23 2.23
N ASP A 228 9.56 24.88 3.17
CA ASP A 228 9.89 24.00 4.30
C ASP A 228 9.97 22.53 3.84
N TYR A 229 10.96 22.28 2.97
CA TYR A 229 11.13 21.00 2.32
C TYR A 229 11.49 19.90 3.30
N LYS A 230 12.17 20.21 4.42
CA LYS A 230 12.55 19.23 5.45
C LYS A 230 11.30 18.57 6.06
N THR A 231 10.32 19.37 6.45
CA THR A 231 9.04 18.85 6.97
C THR A 231 8.29 18.04 5.91
N VAL A 232 8.32 18.50 4.65
CA VAL A 232 7.69 17.79 3.52
C VAL A 232 8.40 16.46 3.22
N GLU A 233 9.73 16.40 3.31
CA GLU A 233 10.50 15.17 3.15
C GLU A 233 10.16 14.15 4.24
N ILE A 234 10.05 14.58 5.51
CA ILE A 234 9.62 13.71 6.62
C ILE A 234 8.20 13.16 6.34
N LYS A 235 7.28 14.03 5.91
CA LYS A 235 5.91 13.62 5.56
C LYS A 235 5.87 12.63 4.39
N THR A 236 6.67 12.89 3.35
CA THR A 236 6.85 11.98 2.20
C THR A 236 7.34 10.62 2.68
N MET A 237 8.29 10.62 3.62
CA MET A 237 8.80 9.40 4.23
C MET A 237 7.74 8.64 5.02
N TYR A 238 6.95 9.33 5.85
CA TYR A 238 5.91 8.70 6.67
C TYR A 238 4.76 8.12 5.86
N GLN A 239 4.36 8.79 4.77
CA GLN A 239 3.34 8.24 3.89
C GLN A 239 3.80 6.97 3.20
N ALA A 240 5.05 6.96 2.73
CA ALA A 240 5.64 5.81 2.08
C ALA A 240 5.91 4.65 3.06
N ILE A 241 6.05 4.86 4.37
CA ILE A 241 6.10 3.75 5.36
C ILE A 241 4.89 2.81 5.24
N ARG A 242 3.72 3.30 4.82
CA ARG A 242 2.53 2.46 4.62
C ARG A 242 2.64 1.51 3.42
N THR A 243 3.52 1.81 2.47
CA THR A 243 3.68 1.08 1.21
C THR A 243 5.01 0.32 1.16
N PHE A 244 6.03 0.81 1.87
CA PHE A 244 7.36 0.24 1.91
C PHE A 244 7.57 -0.52 3.23
N ASN A 245 7.95 -1.78 3.14
CA ASN A 245 8.26 -2.61 4.32
C ASN A 245 9.48 -2.08 5.14
N LYS A 246 10.27 -1.13 4.61
CA LYS A 246 11.49 -0.60 5.25
C LYS A 246 11.69 0.91 4.98
N VAL A 247 11.82 1.72 6.05
CA VAL A 247 12.16 3.17 5.98
C VAL A 247 13.51 3.41 5.28
N SER A 248 14.47 2.51 5.49
CA SER A 248 15.82 2.64 4.95
C SER A 248 15.84 2.67 3.42
N SER A 249 15.00 1.88 2.74
CA SER A 249 14.89 1.90 1.26
C SER A 249 14.54 3.28 0.72
N LEU A 250 13.71 4.03 1.44
CA LEU A 250 13.29 5.36 1.03
C LEU A 250 14.32 6.43 1.37
N GLN A 251 15.02 6.30 2.50
CA GLN A 251 16.16 7.17 2.83
C GLN A 251 17.29 7.01 1.81
N LEU A 252 17.53 5.79 1.33
CA LEU A 252 18.46 5.52 0.23
C LEU A 252 17.96 6.13 -1.09
N ALA A 253 16.66 6.03 -1.37
CA ALA A 253 16.08 6.68 -2.54
C ALA A 253 16.23 8.20 -2.53
N ARG A 254 16.05 8.85 -1.37
CA ARG A 254 16.32 10.28 -1.18
C ARG A 254 17.77 10.62 -1.52
N MET A 255 18.73 9.87 -0.95
CA MET A 255 20.15 10.08 -1.20
C MET A 255 20.48 9.97 -2.70
N ILE A 256 19.97 8.93 -3.36
CA ILE A 256 20.15 8.70 -4.80
C ILE A 256 19.55 9.87 -5.59
N ASN A 257 18.33 10.31 -5.26
CA ASN A 257 17.69 11.45 -5.93
C ASN A 257 18.53 12.74 -5.84
N ILE A 258 19.07 13.06 -4.67
CA ILE A 258 19.92 14.25 -4.50
C ILE A 258 21.22 14.09 -5.30
N ALA A 259 21.86 12.93 -5.24
CA ALA A 259 23.10 12.66 -5.98
C ALA A 259 22.90 12.77 -7.50
N VAL A 260 21.82 12.18 -8.04
CA VAL A 260 21.47 12.24 -9.48
C VAL A 260 21.20 13.69 -9.90
N ARG A 261 20.43 14.45 -9.11
CA ARG A 261 20.12 15.85 -9.42
C ARG A 261 21.33 16.77 -9.38
N ARG A 262 22.23 16.59 -8.41
CA ARG A 262 23.48 17.34 -8.30
C ARG A 262 24.44 17.03 -9.44
N TYR A 263 24.43 15.79 -9.96
CA TYR A 263 25.23 15.40 -11.12
C TYR A 263 24.79 16.14 -12.40
N ASN A 264 23.50 16.50 -12.50
CA ASN A 264 22.92 17.36 -13.53
C ASN A 264 23.25 16.93 -14.99
N LYS A 265 23.40 15.62 -15.20
CA LYS A 265 23.63 14.98 -16.50
C LYS A 265 22.91 13.64 -16.52
N PRO A 266 22.41 13.18 -17.69
CA PRO A 266 21.80 11.86 -17.80
C PRO A 266 22.82 10.79 -17.42
N LEU A 267 22.47 9.94 -16.45
CA LEU A 267 23.31 8.83 -16.00
C LEU A 267 23.40 7.69 -17.03
N TYR A 268 22.47 7.66 -17.99
CA TYR A 268 22.41 6.68 -19.06
C TYR A 268 21.85 7.34 -20.33
N ALA A 269 22.23 6.83 -21.50
CA ALA A 269 21.57 7.18 -22.75
C ALA A 269 20.23 6.43 -22.82
N LYS A 270 19.14 7.11 -23.23
CA LYS A 270 17.83 6.47 -23.41
C LYS A 270 17.95 5.23 -24.30
N ASP A 271 17.41 4.10 -23.84
CA ASP A 271 17.46 2.80 -24.51
C ASP A 271 16.92 2.82 -25.96
N GLU A 272 16.14 3.83 -26.35
CA GLU A 272 15.65 4.05 -27.71
C GLU A 272 16.77 4.33 -28.75
N LEU A 273 17.95 4.78 -28.30
CA LEU A 273 19.08 5.19 -29.17
C LEU A 273 20.26 4.23 -29.17
N MET A 274 20.21 3.16 -28.37
CA MET A 274 21.29 2.19 -28.24
C MET A 274 20.68 0.80 -28.34
N PRO A 275 21.10 -0.06 -29.29
CA PRO A 275 20.78 -1.47 -29.21
C PRO A 275 21.30 -1.97 -27.86
N SER A 276 20.41 -2.34 -26.95
CA SER A 276 20.84 -2.97 -25.71
C SER A 276 21.54 -4.26 -26.11
N TYR A 277 22.87 -4.29 -25.97
CA TYR A 277 23.59 -5.55 -26.11
C TYR A 277 23.32 -6.35 -24.84
N VAL A 278 22.17 -7.00 -24.83
CA VAL A 278 21.93 -8.19 -24.02
C VAL A 278 22.44 -9.32 -24.90
N ALA A 279 23.45 -10.08 -24.46
CA ALA A 279 23.86 -11.29 -25.16
C ALA A 279 22.59 -12.13 -25.43
N GLU A 280 22.44 -12.72 -26.62
CA GLU A 280 21.20 -13.44 -26.98
C GLU A 280 20.80 -14.49 -25.93
N ASP A 281 21.79 -15.12 -25.29
CA ASP A 281 21.63 -16.05 -24.18
C ASP A 281 21.00 -15.42 -22.92
N ASP A 282 21.36 -14.18 -22.60
CA ASP A 282 20.82 -13.45 -21.44
C ASP A 282 19.45 -12.85 -21.75
N LYS A 283 19.15 -12.54 -23.02
CA LYS A 283 17.84 -12.08 -23.45
C LYS A 283 16.82 -13.20 -23.38
N ALA A 284 17.19 -14.40 -23.82
CA ALA A 284 16.36 -15.60 -23.71
C ALA A 284 16.08 -15.96 -22.24
N LYS A 285 17.09 -15.86 -21.36
CA LYS A 285 16.89 -16.05 -19.91
C LYS A 285 15.96 -15.00 -19.30
N LEU A 286 16.10 -13.74 -19.68
CA LEU A 286 15.24 -12.66 -19.20
C LEU A 286 13.77 -12.87 -19.61
N GLU A 287 13.54 -13.27 -20.86
CA GLU A 287 12.21 -13.57 -21.37
C GLU A 287 11.58 -14.76 -20.62
N GLN A 288 12.36 -15.82 -20.40
CA GLN A 288 11.95 -16.96 -19.58
C GLN A 288 11.66 -16.58 -18.12
N ASP A 289 12.44 -15.67 -17.53
CA ASP A 289 12.22 -15.16 -16.16
C ASP A 289 10.98 -14.28 -16.05
N MET A 290 10.71 -13.46 -17.08
CA MET A 290 9.48 -12.68 -17.16
C MET A 290 8.25 -13.57 -17.30
N GLU A 291 8.31 -14.58 -18.16
CA GLU A 291 7.24 -15.57 -18.34
C GLU A 291 6.97 -16.34 -17.04
N TYR A 292 8.01 -16.78 -16.34
CA TYR A 292 7.88 -17.47 -15.06
C TYR A 292 7.30 -16.57 -13.96
N ALA A 293 7.73 -15.31 -13.88
CA ALA A 293 7.17 -14.35 -12.94
C ALA A 293 5.69 -14.04 -13.24
N ALA A 294 5.32 -13.94 -14.52
CA ALA A 294 3.95 -13.77 -14.95
C ALA A 294 3.10 -15.00 -14.57
N LEU A 295 3.62 -16.22 -14.76
CA LEU A 295 2.97 -17.46 -14.36
C LEU A 295 2.73 -17.54 -12.85
N ILE A 296 3.70 -17.15 -12.03
CA ILE A 296 3.55 -17.07 -10.56
C ILE A 296 2.42 -16.10 -10.18
N ASN A 297 2.35 -14.94 -10.83
CA ASN A 297 1.31 -13.95 -10.54
C ASN A 297 -0.07 -14.46 -10.95
N GLN A 298 -0.19 -15.12 -12.11
CA GLN A 298 -1.45 -15.74 -12.53
C GLN A 298 -1.90 -16.84 -11.57
N VAL A 299 -0.99 -17.68 -11.08
CA VAL A 299 -1.32 -18.70 -10.07
C VAL A 299 -1.84 -18.05 -8.79
N LYS A 300 -1.18 -16.99 -8.30
CA LYS A 300 -1.64 -16.25 -7.11
C LYS A 300 -3.01 -15.61 -7.30
N GLU A 301 -3.30 -15.07 -8.48
CA GLU A 301 -4.60 -14.48 -8.80
C GLU A 301 -5.70 -15.54 -8.79
N ILE A 302 -5.48 -16.68 -9.45
CA ILE A 302 -6.43 -17.79 -9.53
C ILE A 302 -6.65 -18.45 -8.16
N ASP A 303 -5.60 -18.65 -7.37
CA ASP A 303 -5.71 -19.16 -6.00
C ASP A 303 -6.55 -18.20 -5.15
N GLY A 304 -6.30 -16.90 -5.26
CA GLY A 304 -7.07 -15.86 -4.56
C GLY A 304 -8.53 -15.77 -4.99
N GLU A 305 -8.85 -16.06 -6.25
CA GLU A 305 -10.23 -16.16 -6.75
C GLU A 305 -10.92 -17.43 -6.23
N THR A 306 -10.21 -18.56 -6.21
CA THR A 306 -10.71 -19.84 -5.68
C THR A 306 -11.06 -19.71 -4.20
N ASP A 307 -10.20 -19.08 -3.39
CA ASP A 307 -10.45 -18.83 -1.97
C ASP A 307 -11.67 -17.94 -1.71
N LYS A 308 -11.92 -16.95 -2.57
CA LYS A 308 -13.11 -16.09 -2.48
C LYS A 308 -14.38 -16.88 -2.76
N LEU A 309 -14.37 -17.72 -3.80
CA LEU A 309 -15.52 -18.55 -4.16
C LEU A 309 -15.82 -19.59 -3.07
N ILE A 310 -14.81 -20.19 -2.45
CA ILE A 310 -14.99 -21.13 -1.33
C ILE A 310 -15.66 -20.42 -0.14
N LYS A 311 -15.20 -19.23 0.24
CA LYS A 311 -15.83 -18.45 1.32
C LYS A 311 -17.26 -18.03 1.01
N GLU A 312 -17.54 -17.72 -0.25
CA GLU A 312 -18.90 -17.40 -0.70
C GLU A 312 -19.82 -18.63 -0.57
N LEU A 313 -19.34 -19.81 -1.00
CA LEU A 313 -20.06 -21.09 -0.86
C LEU A 313 -20.37 -21.41 0.60
N GLU A 314 -19.38 -21.35 1.50
CA GLU A 314 -19.58 -21.57 2.95
C GLU A 314 -20.66 -20.63 3.52
N GLY A 315 -20.70 -19.38 3.04
CA GLY A 315 -21.70 -18.39 3.41
C GLY A 315 -23.11 -18.74 2.92
N ILE A 316 -23.24 -19.29 1.71
CA ILE A 316 -24.53 -19.71 1.14
C ILE A 316 -25.01 -21.00 1.82
N GLU A 317 -24.14 -21.97 2.05
CA GLU A 317 -24.46 -23.22 2.76
C GLU A 317 -24.99 -22.95 4.16
N LYS A 318 -24.37 -22.02 4.91
CA LYS A 318 -24.89 -21.61 6.22
C LYS A 318 -26.29 -21.02 6.14
N ARG A 319 -26.58 -20.18 5.13
CA ARG A 319 -27.92 -19.62 4.92
C ARG A 319 -28.93 -20.67 4.50
N GLN A 320 -28.50 -21.69 3.76
CA GLN A 320 -29.33 -22.82 3.35
C GLN A 320 -29.71 -23.68 4.56
N ALA A 321 -28.75 -24.01 5.43
CA ALA A 321 -29.02 -24.73 6.68
C ALA A 321 -30.02 -23.96 7.58
N ASP A 322 -29.82 -22.65 7.75
CA ASP A 322 -30.75 -21.79 8.50
C ASP A 322 -32.16 -21.72 7.85
N ALA A 323 -32.25 -21.84 6.52
CA ALA A 323 -33.51 -21.82 5.78
C ALA A 323 -34.23 -23.18 5.84
N GLU A 324 -33.48 -24.27 5.81
CA GLU A 324 -33.98 -25.64 5.94
C GLU A 324 -34.58 -25.89 7.34
N GLU A 325 -33.88 -25.47 8.41
CA GLU A 325 -34.42 -25.56 9.77
C GLU A 325 -35.75 -24.79 9.93
N LYS A 326 -35.85 -23.62 9.30
CA LYS A 326 -37.09 -22.82 9.30
C LYS A 326 -38.19 -23.45 8.47
N LEU A 327 -37.84 -24.13 7.39
CA LEU A 327 -38.80 -24.85 6.55
C LEU A 327 -39.36 -26.06 7.30
N GLU A 328 -38.50 -26.81 7.99
CA GLU A 328 -38.89 -27.96 8.80
C GLU A 328 -39.89 -27.56 9.89
N LYS A 329 -39.57 -26.52 10.68
CA LYS A 329 -40.50 -25.95 11.68
C LYS A 329 -41.84 -25.48 11.08
N ALA A 330 -41.83 -24.97 9.86
CA ALA A 330 -43.04 -24.53 9.17
C ALA A 330 -43.90 -25.71 8.70
N LYS A 331 -43.26 -26.81 8.26
CA LYS A 331 -43.94 -28.05 7.89
C LYS A 331 -44.53 -28.74 9.12
N GLU A 332 -43.80 -28.78 10.24
CA GLU A 332 -44.32 -29.29 11.51
C GLU A 332 -45.58 -28.52 11.95
N HIS A 333 -45.55 -27.18 11.93
CA HIS A 333 -46.72 -26.36 12.26
C HIS A 333 -47.89 -26.58 11.28
N LEU A 334 -47.60 -26.77 9.98
CA LEU A 334 -48.63 -27.12 8.99
C LEU A 334 -49.31 -28.44 9.34
N ASP A 335 -48.53 -29.47 9.67
CA ASP A 335 -49.03 -30.81 10.02
C ASP A 335 -49.87 -30.78 11.32
N GLU A 336 -49.48 -29.97 12.30
CA GLU A 336 -50.25 -29.75 13.53
C GLU A 336 -51.62 -29.13 13.24
N VAL A 337 -51.65 -28.05 12.46
CA VAL A 337 -52.90 -27.35 12.10
C VAL A 337 -53.80 -28.22 11.21
N ASP A 338 -53.21 -29.01 10.30
CA ASP A 338 -53.96 -29.93 9.44
C ASP A 338 -54.61 -31.07 10.25
N LYS A 339 -53.91 -31.57 11.28
CA LYS A 339 -54.47 -32.53 12.23
C LYS A 339 -55.61 -31.93 13.03
N GLU A 340 -55.46 -30.71 13.57
CA GLU A 340 -56.55 -30.02 14.27
C GLU A 340 -57.77 -29.79 13.38
N PHE A 341 -57.54 -29.44 12.11
CA PHE A 341 -58.60 -29.27 11.12
C PHE A 341 -59.33 -30.59 10.86
N SER A 342 -58.59 -31.69 10.67
CA SER A 342 -59.13 -33.03 10.45
C SER A 342 -59.98 -33.51 11.65
N GLU A 343 -59.53 -33.27 12.88
CA GLU A 343 -60.28 -33.61 14.09
C GLU A 343 -61.59 -32.81 14.22
N LEU A 344 -61.58 -31.54 13.82
CA LEU A 344 -62.78 -30.71 13.77
C LEU A 344 -63.74 -31.18 12.66
N GLU A 345 -63.23 -31.58 11.51
CA GLU A 345 -64.04 -32.08 10.40
C GLU A 345 -64.71 -33.42 10.72
N ALA A 346 -64.03 -34.30 11.46
CA ALA A 346 -64.61 -35.57 11.93
C ALA A 346 -65.84 -35.37 12.84
N LYS A 347 -65.83 -34.31 13.66
CA LYS A 347 -66.95 -33.96 14.56
C LYS A 347 -68.11 -33.25 13.86
N LYS A 348 -67.94 -32.85 12.59
CA LYS A 348 -68.94 -32.09 11.81
C LYS A 348 -70.32 -32.74 11.81
N ASN A 349 -70.39 -34.06 11.65
CA ASN A 349 -71.67 -34.77 11.58
C ASN A 349 -72.44 -34.76 12.92
N GLU A 350 -71.75 -34.71 14.06
CA GLU A 350 -72.37 -34.61 15.40
C GLU A 350 -72.99 -33.22 15.65
N TYR A 351 -72.35 -32.17 15.15
CA TYR A 351 -72.88 -30.80 15.24
C TYR A 351 -73.99 -30.52 14.22
N MET A 352 -74.07 -31.32 13.15
CA MET A 352 -75.12 -31.25 12.12
C MET A 352 -76.39 -32.03 12.49
N SER A 353 -76.31 -33.02 13.39
CA SER A 353 -77.46 -33.84 13.82
C SER A 353 -78.39 -33.16 14.82
N GLY A 354 -78.08 -31.93 15.26
CA GLY A 354 -78.94 -31.09 16.11
C GLY A 354 -78.90 -31.42 17.61
N SER A 355 -77.94 -32.23 18.07
CA SER A 355 -77.82 -32.63 19.48
C SER A 355 -77.15 -31.59 20.40
N HIS A 356 -76.79 -30.40 19.89
CA HIS A 356 -76.00 -29.39 20.61
C HIS A 356 -76.73 -28.04 20.63
N THR A 357 -76.41 -27.18 21.60
CA THR A 357 -77.05 -25.86 21.73
C THR A 357 -76.60 -24.91 20.62
N GLU A 358 -77.44 -23.92 20.28
CA GLU A 358 -77.15 -22.95 19.20
C GLU A 358 -75.84 -22.17 19.44
N GLN A 359 -75.45 -22.00 20.71
CA GLN A 359 -74.24 -21.31 21.13
C GLN A 359 -72.98 -22.19 20.93
N GLU A 360 -73.07 -23.49 21.19
CA GLU A 360 -72.01 -24.47 20.94
C GLU A 360 -71.78 -24.67 19.44
N THR A 361 -72.85 -24.73 18.64
CA THR A 361 -72.76 -24.82 17.18
C THR A 361 -72.10 -23.58 16.57
N LYS A 362 -72.45 -22.37 17.04
CA LYS A 362 -71.78 -21.13 16.60
C LYS A 362 -70.29 -21.09 16.98
N SER A 363 -69.95 -21.54 18.18
CA SER A 363 -68.56 -21.63 18.65
C SER A 363 -67.73 -22.63 17.82
N TYR A 364 -68.31 -23.79 17.48
CA TYR A 364 -67.69 -24.79 16.61
C TYR A 364 -67.38 -24.22 15.21
N TYR A 365 -68.35 -23.59 14.54
CA TYR A 365 -68.12 -23.00 13.21
C TYR A 365 -67.12 -21.84 13.24
N ALA A 366 -67.11 -21.04 14.32
CA ALA A 366 -66.08 -20.01 14.52
C ALA A 366 -64.69 -20.63 14.61
N ARG A 367 -64.54 -21.74 15.35
CA ARG A 367 -63.28 -22.48 15.49
C ARG A 367 -62.84 -23.14 14.19
N VAL A 368 -63.75 -23.76 13.43
CA VAL A 368 -63.46 -24.33 12.11
C VAL A 368 -62.97 -23.26 11.13
N ASN A 369 -63.63 -22.10 11.10
CA ASN A 369 -63.21 -21.00 10.24
C ASN A 369 -61.84 -20.41 10.65
N GLU A 370 -61.56 -20.35 11.95
CA GLU A 370 -60.27 -19.88 12.45
C GLU A 370 -59.14 -20.86 12.13
N VAL A 371 -59.32 -22.16 12.39
CA VAL A 371 -58.34 -23.21 12.07
C VAL A 371 -58.12 -23.29 10.55
N LYS A 372 -59.17 -23.13 9.74
CA LYS A 372 -59.02 -23.06 8.27
C LYS A 372 -58.14 -21.88 7.83
N ARG A 373 -58.35 -20.70 8.41
CA ARG A 373 -57.49 -19.53 8.12
C ARG A 373 -56.05 -19.76 8.58
N GLN A 374 -55.85 -20.46 9.68
CA GLN A 374 -54.52 -20.83 10.15
C GLN A 374 -53.86 -21.86 9.21
N LEU A 375 -54.62 -22.81 8.69
CA LEU A 375 -54.15 -23.81 7.71
C LEU A 375 -53.72 -23.12 6.41
N ASP A 376 -54.55 -22.22 5.88
CA ASP A 376 -54.24 -21.45 4.68
C ASP A 376 -52.95 -20.62 4.86
N ARG A 377 -52.78 -19.97 6.03
CA ARG A 377 -51.57 -19.21 6.36
C ARG A 377 -50.33 -20.11 6.50
N ALA A 378 -50.45 -21.22 7.22
CA ALA A 378 -49.36 -22.16 7.42
C ALA A 378 -48.90 -22.77 6.09
N SER A 379 -49.85 -23.08 5.19
CA SER A 379 -49.56 -23.63 3.85
C SER A 379 -48.81 -22.62 2.99
N GLU A 380 -49.26 -21.37 2.97
CA GLU A 380 -48.58 -20.30 2.24
C GLU A 380 -47.17 -20.04 2.80
N GLU A 381 -47.02 -20.05 4.12
CA GLU A 381 -45.75 -19.83 4.80
C GLU A 381 -44.73 -20.95 4.51
N ALA A 382 -45.16 -22.21 4.54
CA ALA A 382 -44.35 -23.37 4.16
C ALA A 382 -43.92 -23.28 2.68
N GLY A 383 -44.85 -22.94 1.77
CA GLY A 383 -44.56 -22.79 0.34
C GLY A 383 -43.62 -21.64 0.00
N VAL A 384 -43.65 -20.53 0.75
CA VAL A 384 -42.67 -19.43 0.61
C VAL A 384 -41.27 -19.89 1.08
N ARG A 385 -41.20 -20.60 2.20
CA ARG A 385 -39.91 -21.11 2.72
C ARG A 385 -39.31 -22.19 1.81
N GLU A 386 -40.15 -23.02 1.20
CA GLU A 386 -39.70 -24.08 0.28
C GLU A 386 -39.09 -23.49 -0.99
N ARG A 387 -39.73 -22.48 -1.59
CA ARG A 387 -39.17 -21.75 -2.74
C ARG A 387 -37.83 -21.11 -2.41
N LYS A 388 -37.72 -20.47 -1.24
CA LYS A 388 -36.46 -19.84 -0.79
C LYS A 388 -35.35 -20.87 -0.57
N ASN A 389 -35.67 -22.06 -0.05
CA ASN A 389 -34.69 -23.13 0.11
C ASN A 389 -34.21 -23.67 -1.25
N GLN A 390 -35.13 -23.87 -2.21
CA GLN A 390 -34.79 -24.28 -3.57
C GLN A 390 -33.91 -23.25 -4.31
N GLU A 391 -34.17 -21.95 -4.14
CA GLU A 391 -33.33 -20.89 -4.68
C GLU A 391 -31.90 -20.95 -4.13
N LEU A 392 -31.74 -21.18 -2.82
CA LEU A 392 -30.44 -21.33 -2.18
C LEU A 392 -29.70 -22.60 -2.65
N LEU A 393 -30.40 -23.73 -2.79
CA LEU A 393 -29.84 -24.96 -3.34
C LEU A 393 -29.33 -24.78 -4.78
N ASN A 394 -30.09 -24.05 -5.62
CA ASN A 394 -29.66 -23.72 -6.98
C ASN A 394 -28.42 -22.82 -6.99
N GLN A 395 -28.32 -21.85 -6.05
CA GLN A 395 -27.13 -21.01 -5.91
C GLN A 395 -25.91 -21.84 -5.50
N ILE A 396 -26.07 -22.79 -4.57
CA ILE A 396 -24.99 -23.72 -4.17
C ILE A 396 -24.51 -24.53 -5.36
N TYR A 397 -25.45 -25.09 -6.15
CA TYR A 397 -25.12 -25.86 -7.34
C TYR A 397 -24.27 -25.07 -8.35
N LEU A 398 -24.74 -23.87 -8.73
CA LEU A 398 -24.03 -23.01 -9.69
C LEU A 398 -22.66 -22.54 -9.16
N THR A 399 -22.54 -22.34 -7.85
CA THR A 399 -21.28 -21.92 -7.23
C THR A 399 -20.28 -23.07 -7.18
N ASN A 400 -20.75 -24.28 -6.87
CA ASN A 400 -19.93 -25.50 -6.92
C ASN A 400 -19.40 -25.78 -8.34
N GLU A 401 -20.24 -25.65 -9.36
CA GLU A 401 -19.82 -25.83 -10.76
C GLU A 401 -18.72 -24.83 -11.15
N LYS A 402 -18.85 -23.57 -10.72
CA LYS A 402 -17.80 -22.55 -10.92
C LYS A 402 -16.51 -22.92 -10.18
N ILE A 403 -16.59 -23.38 -8.94
CA ILE A 403 -15.41 -23.81 -8.17
C ILE A 403 -14.69 -24.97 -8.86
N GLU A 404 -15.43 -25.95 -9.38
CA GLU A 404 -14.85 -27.09 -10.08
C GLU A 404 -14.14 -26.67 -11.37
N MET A 405 -14.77 -25.78 -12.15
CA MET A 405 -14.16 -25.17 -13.35
C MET A 405 -12.88 -24.41 -13.01
N THR A 406 -12.90 -23.57 -11.96
CA THR A 406 -11.71 -22.82 -11.53
C THR A 406 -10.63 -23.76 -11.01
N LYS A 407 -10.95 -24.76 -10.20
CA LYS A 407 -9.99 -25.76 -9.70
C LYS A 407 -9.26 -26.50 -10.83
N SER A 408 -9.97 -26.89 -11.88
CA SER A 408 -9.36 -27.53 -13.05
C SER A 408 -8.36 -26.59 -13.75
N GLN A 409 -8.67 -25.30 -13.84
CA GLN A 409 -7.74 -24.29 -14.35
C GLN A 409 -6.54 -24.12 -13.40
N THR A 410 -6.77 -23.99 -12.10
CA THR A 410 -5.74 -23.89 -11.06
C THR A 410 -4.75 -25.05 -11.16
N GLU A 411 -5.24 -26.29 -11.25
CA GLU A 411 -4.41 -27.48 -11.38
C GLU A 411 -3.57 -27.47 -12.68
N ALA A 412 -4.14 -27.00 -13.79
CA ALA A 412 -3.38 -26.87 -15.04
C ALA A 412 -2.25 -25.83 -14.94
N TYR A 413 -2.47 -24.71 -14.24
CA TYR A 413 -1.44 -23.68 -14.02
C TYR A 413 -0.37 -24.10 -13.01
N HIS A 414 -0.76 -24.75 -11.90
CA HIS A 414 0.20 -25.33 -10.94
C HIS A 414 1.08 -26.39 -11.61
N ASN A 415 0.51 -27.29 -12.42
CA ASN A 415 1.29 -28.28 -13.16
C ASN A 415 2.29 -27.63 -14.14
N LYS A 416 1.95 -26.49 -14.76
CA LYS A 416 2.89 -25.73 -15.61
C LYS A 416 4.00 -25.10 -14.78
N LEU A 417 3.63 -24.51 -13.63
CA LEU A 417 4.58 -23.86 -12.72
C LEU A 417 5.57 -24.89 -12.13
N ASP A 418 5.09 -26.05 -11.70
CA ASP A 418 5.92 -27.12 -11.15
C ASP A 418 6.91 -27.65 -12.18
N LYS A 419 6.47 -27.86 -13.42
CA LYS A 419 7.36 -28.25 -14.53
C LYS A 419 8.46 -27.22 -14.77
N GLN A 420 8.11 -25.94 -14.88
CA GLN A 420 9.11 -24.88 -15.06
C GLN A 420 10.06 -24.75 -13.85
N THR A 421 9.54 -24.95 -12.63
CA THR A 421 10.33 -24.92 -11.40
C THR A 421 11.35 -26.05 -11.35
N GLU A 422 10.93 -27.27 -11.70
CA GLU A 422 11.81 -28.45 -11.70
C GLU A 422 12.86 -28.36 -12.83
N GLU A 423 12.50 -27.88 -14.02
CA GLU A 423 13.46 -27.60 -15.10
C GLU A 423 14.53 -26.58 -14.67
N ARG A 424 14.11 -25.49 -14.00
CA ARG A 424 15.03 -24.47 -13.46
C ARG A 424 15.95 -25.04 -12.38
N LYS A 425 15.40 -25.85 -11.47
CA LYS A 425 16.17 -26.53 -10.41
C LYS A 425 17.21 -27.48 -11.00
N GLN A 426 16.85 -28.26 -12.03
CA GLN A 426 17.79 -29.15 -12.72
C GLN A 426 18.89 -28.36 -13.45
N ASN A 427 18.55 -27.25 -14.10
CA ASN A 427 19.53 -26.37 -14.74
C ASN A 427 20.51 -25.74 -13.73
N LEU A 428 20.01 -25.29 -12.58
CA LEU A 428 20.86 -24.79 -11.48
C LEU A 428 21.77 -25.89 -10.92
N GLN A 429 21.26 -27.11 -10.73
CA GLN A 429 22.07 -28.25 -10.29
C GLN A 429 23.16 -28.63 -11.30
N ARG A 430 22.90 -28.53 -12.60
CA ARG A 430 23.92 -28.74 -13.64
C ARG A 430 25.00 -27.66 -13.62
N LEU A 431 24.64 -26.40 -13.37
CA LEU A 431 25.59 -25.29 -13.25
C LEU A 431 26.44 -25.36 -11.98
N TRP A 432 25.95 -25.98 -10.91
CA TRP A 432 26.71 -26.21 -9.66
C TRP A 432 27.57 -27.47 -9.67
N SER A 433 27.26 -28.43 -10.53
CA SER A 433 28.04 -29.68 -10.67
C SER A 433 29.09 -29.64 -11.78
N ALA A 434 29.09 -28.58 -12.60
CA ALA A 434 30.15 -28.22 -13.55
C ALA A 434 31.18 -27.30 -12.88
#